data_AF-A0A5K0YWI1-F1
#
_entry.id   AF-A0A5K0YWI1-F1
#
_cell.length_a   1.000
_cell.length_b   1.000
_cell.length_c   1.000
_cell.angle_alpha   90.00
_cell.angle_beta   90.00
_cell.angle_gamma   90.00
#
_symmetry.space_group_name_H-M   'P 1'
#
loop_
_entity.id
_entity.type
_entity.pdbx_description
1 polymer ?
#
loop_
_entity_poly.entity_id
_entity_poly.type
_entity_poly.pdbx_seq_one_letter_code
_entity_poly.pdbx_strand_id
1 'polypeptide(L)'
;IAKTIGVSVPTKATFFITYTMLDGWSAIAAEILRPKSLAIHHLQNMFLIRTEKDREQAMEPGNIGIAENLPRLQLYFLLGLVYAVVSPILLPFVIIFFGLGFLVYRHQ
;
A
#
# COMPACT_ATOMS: atom_id res chain seq x y z
N ILE A 1 -26.07 -21.94 12.83
CA ILE A 1 -25.39 -21.49 11.59
C ILE A 1 -25.72 -20.03 11.27
N ALA A 2 -26.97 -19.66 10.94
CA ALA A 2 -27.34 -18.28 10.61
C ALA A 2 -27.01 -17.24 11.71
N LYS A 3 -27.34 -17.54 12.97
CA LYS A 3 -27.04 -16.65 14.12
C LYS A 3 -25.53 -16.51 14.39
N THR A 4 -24.74 -17.55 14.12
CA THR A 4 -23.28 -17.55 14.31
C THR A 4 -22.58 -16.68 13.25
N ILE A 5 -23.07 -16.71 12.01
CA ILE A 5 -22.55 -15.87 10.90
C ILE A 5 -22.95 -14.41 11.11
N GLY A 6 -24.20 -14.14 11.52
CA GLY A 6 -24.68 -12.78 11.76
C GLY A 6 -23.93 -12.00 12.85
N VAL A 7 -23.31 -12.69 13.81
CA VAL A 7 -22.53 -12.06 14.89
C VAL A 7 -21.03 -12.04 14.59
N SER A 8 -20.50 -13.06 13.90
CA SER A 8 -19.06 -13.17 13.63
C SER A 8 -18.56 -12.27 12.50
N VAL A 9 -19.39 -11.94 11.51
CA VAL A 9 -18.98 -11.07 10.40
C VAL A 9 -18.75 -9.62 10.87
N PRO A 10 -19.64 -9.00 11.68
CA PRO A 10 -19.37 -7.68 12.26
C PRO A 10 -18.14 -7.65 13.18
N THR A 11 -17.89 -8.70 13.97
CA THR A 11 -16.69 -8.77 14.84
C THR A 11 -15.38 -8.76 14.03
N LYS A 12 -15.38 -9.29 12.81
CA LYS A 12 -14.21 -9.24 11.92
C LYS A 12 -13.99 -7.87 11.26
N ALA A 13 -14.99 -6.99 11.24
CA ALA A 13 -14.85 -5.65 10.64
C ALA A 13 -13.74 -4.83 11.33
N THR A 14 -13.63 -4.91 12.65
CA THR A 14 -12.57 -4.23 13.42
C THR A 14 -11.17 -4.68 12.99
N PHE A 15 -10.99 -5.98 12.74
CA PHE A 15 -9.73 -6.50 12.19
C PHE A 15 -9.41 -5.87 10.83
N PHE A 16 -10.37 -5.82 9.92
CA PHE A 16 -10.15 -5.23 8.58
C PHE A 16 -9.91 -3.72 8.62
N ILE A 17 -10.48 -3.00 9.58
CA ILE A 17 -10.16 -1.59 9.82
C ILE A 17 -8.68 -1.46 10.21
N THR A 18 -8.23 -2.21 11.22
CA THR A 18 -6.81 -2.17 11.65
C THR A 18 -5.86 -2.62 10.55
N TYR A 19 -6.24 -3.62 9.76
CA TYR A 19 -5.48 -4.10 8.62
C TYR A 19 -5.33 -3.00 7.55
N THR A 20 -6.42 -2.29 7.21
CA THR A 20 -6.40 -1.19 6.23
C THR A 20 -5.53 -0.02 6.71
N MET A 21 -5.56 0.29 8.01
CA MET A 21 -4.69 1.33 8.57
C MET A 21 -3.21 0.91 8.57
N LEU A 22 -2.92 -0.32 9.00
CA LEU A 22 -1.53 -0.80 9.14
C LEU A 22 -0.89 -1.12 7.80
N ASP A 23 -1.48 -2.03 7.00
CA ASP A 23 -0.90 -2.42 5.71
C ASP A 23 -1.22 -1.39 4.63
N GLY A 24 -2.42 -0.81 4.62
CA GLY A 24 -2.83 0.10 3.55
C GLY A 24 -2.14 1.46 3.65
N TRP A 25 -2.46 2.22 4.70
CA TRP A 25 -1.96 3.60 4.84
C TRP A 25 -0.44 3.65 5.02
N SER A 26 0.13 2.78 5.86
CA SER A 26 1.57 2.77 6.08
C SER A 26 2.34 2.36 4.83
N ALA A 27 1.84 1.41 4.02
CA ALA A 27 2.51 1.04 2.78
C ALA A 27 2.51 2.19 1.78
N ILE A 28 1.41 2.92 1.62
CA ILE A 28 1.38 4.11 0.73
C ILE A 28 2.34 5.19 1.23
N ALA A 29 2.40 5.43 2.53
CA ALA A 29 3.34 6.38 3.13
C ALA A 29 4.81 5.95 2.91
N ALA A 30 5.09 4.65 3.05
CA ALA A 30 6.41 4.09 2.77
C ALA A 30 6.76 4.17 1.27
N GLU A 31 5.78 3.99 0.39
CA GLU A 31 5.98 4.03 -1.06
C GLU A 31 6.53 5.39 -1.49
N ILE A 32 6.04 6.49 -0.92
CA ILE A 32 6.52 7.86 -1.23
C ILE A 32 8.03 8.01 -1.02
N LEU A 33 8.57 7.35 0.01
CA LEU A 33 9.99 7.43 0.37
C LEU A 33 10.85 6.49 -0.48
N ARG A 34 10.24 5.50 -1.15
CA ARG A 34 10.92 4.41 -1.88
C ARG A 34 12.12 3.84 -1.11
N PRO A 35 11.92 3.32 0.13
CA PRO A 35 13.01 2.97 1.04
C PRO A 35 14.00 1.97 0.46
N LYS A 36 13.51 1.02 -0.36
CA LYS A 36 14.37 0.06 -1.06
C LYS A 36 15.36 0.74 -2.01
N SER A 37 14.85 1.64 -2.87
CA SER A 37 15.70 2.38 -3.82
C SER A 37 16.66 3.30 -3.08
N LEU A 38 16.17 4.03 -2.06
CA LEU A 38 17.00 4.92 -1.26
C LEU A 38 18.15 4.20 -0.54
N ALA A 39 17.86 3.03 0.05
CA ALA A 39 18.87 2.22 0.74
C ALA A 39 19.91 1.65 -0.22
N ILE A 40 19.48 1.13 -1.38
CA ILE A 40 20.38 0.63 -2.42
C ILE A 40 21.26 1.76 -2.94
N HIS A 41 20.69 2.94 -3.19
CA HIS A 41 21.42 4.11 -3.66
C HIS A 41 22.51 4.53 -2.67
N HIS A 42 22.21 4.62 -1.37
CA HIS A 42 23.21 4.97 -0.35
C HIS A 42 24.31 3.90 -0.23
N LEU A 43 23.96 2.62 -0.35
CA LEU A 43 24.92 1.53 -0.29
C LEU A 43 25.82 1.52 -1.54
N GLN A 44 25.26 1.73 -2.72
CA GLN A 44 26.01 1.87 -3.97
C GLN A 44 26.92 3.10 -3.94
N ASN A 45 26.44 4.24 -3.46
CA ASN A 45 27.25 5.46 -3.33
C ASN A 45 28.44 5.30 -2.36
N MET A 46 28.27 4.51 -1.29
CA MET A 46 29.35 4.26 -0.33
C MET A 46 30.42 3.29 -0.86
N PHE A 47 30.03 2.27 -1.63
CA PHE A 47 30.96 1.17 -1.98
C PHE A 47 31.32 1.06 -3.47
N LEU A 48 30.45 1.48 -4.39
CA LEU A 48 30.49 1.08 -5.81
C LEU A 48 30.63 2.27 -6.78
N ILE A 49 30.19 3.47 -6.44
CA ILE A 49 30.26 4.61 -7.36
C ILE A 49 31.71 5.10 -7.47
N ARG A 50 32.36 4.83 -8.60
CA ARG A 50 33.68 5.38 -8.94
C ARG A 50 33.70 6.14 -10.27
N THR A 51 32.71 5.93 -11.13
CA THR A 51 32.60 6.53 -12.47
C THR A 51 31.23 7.18 -12.69
N GLU A 52 31.14 8.20 -13.56
CA GLU A 52 29.87 8.84 -13.97
C GLU A 52 28.79 7.83 -14.42
N LYS A 53 29.18 6.75 -15.12
CA LYS A 53 28.24 5.70 -15.56
C LYS A 53 27.61 4.89 -14.42
N ASP A 54 28.34 4.70 -13.32
CA ASP A 54 27.82 3.99 -12.14
C ASP A 54 26.78 4.85 -11.42
N ARG A 55 26.93 6.18 -11.52
CA ARG A 55 25.99 7.15 -10.98
C ARG A 55 24.68 7.19 -11.76
N GLU A 56 24.74 7.11 -13.09
CA GLU A 56 23.55 7.03 -13.94
C GLU A 56 22.73 5.75 -13.66
N GLN A 57 23.39 4.59 -13.54
CA GLN A 57 22.71 3.33 -13.19
C GLN A 57 22.09 3.36 -11.79
N ALA A 58 22.75 4.00 -10.82
CA ALA A 58 22.22 4.14 -9.46
C ALA A 58 21.05 5.14 -9.34
N MET A 59 20.77 5.93 -10.40
CA MET A 59 19.67 6.89 -10.45
C MET A 59 18.45 6.37 -11.21
N GLU A 60 18.48 5.13 -11.72
CA GLU A 60 17.31 4.55 -12.40
C GLU A 60 16.15 4.40 -11.40
N PRO A 61 14.98 5.04 -11.66
CA PRO A 61 13.89 5.12 -10.69
C PRO A 61 13.17 3.78 -10.44
N GLY A 62 13.53 2.72 -11.16
CA GLY A 62 12.92 1.39 -11.06
C GLY A 62 11.51 1.34 -11.62
N ASN A 63 10.88 0.16 -11.52
CA ASN A 63 9.50 -0.07 -11.95
C ASN A 63 8.52 0.21 -10.80
N ILE A 64 7.35 0.77 -11.12
CA ILE A 64 6.23 1.08 -10.21
C ILE A 64 5.53 -0.16 -9.61
N GLY A 65 6.08 -1.37 -9.78
CA GLY A 65 5.61 -2.56 -9.06
C GLY A 65 4.17 -2.99 -9.37
N ILE A 66 3.68 -2.81 -10.60
CA ILE A 66 2.27 -3.09 -10.99
C ILE A 66 1.81 -4.49 -10.55
N ALA A 67 2.67 -5.51 -10.70
CA ALA A 67 2.34 -6.89 -10.35
C ALA A 67 2.02 -7.09 -8.87
N GLU A 68 2.60 -6.28 -7.98
CA GLU A 68 2.40 -6.35 -6.53
C GLU A 68 1.31 -5.39 -6.06
N ASN A 69 1.25 -4.21 -6.66
CA ASN A 69 0.32 -3.14 -6.28
C ASN A 69 -1.11 -3.40 -6.77
N LEU A 70 -1.28 -3.98 -7.96
CA LEU A 70 -2.61 -4.20 -8.55
C LEU A 70 -3.46 -5.22 -7.76
N PRO A 71 -2.96 -6.41 -7.36
CA PRO A 71 -3.73 -7.33 -6.54
C PRO A 71 -4.07 -6.75 -5.15
N ARG A 72 -3.16 -5.94 -4.60
CA ARG A 72 -3.37 -5.26 -3.31
C ARG A 72 -4.52 -4.25 -3.40
N LEU A 73 -4.56 -3.41 -4.43
CA LEU A 73 -5.69 -2.49 -4.66
C LEU A 73 -7.02 -3.25 -4.83
N GLN A 74 -7.01 -4.36 -5.58
CA GLN A 74 -8.20 -5.19 -5.78
C GLN A 74 -8.74 -5.76 -4.46
N LEU A 75 -7.85 -6.15 -3.53
CA LEU A 75 -8.24 -6.63 -2.21
C LEU A 75 -8.95 -5.55 -1.39
N TYR A 76 -8.42 -4.32 -1.37
CA TYR A 76 -9.07 -3.19 -0.69
C TYR A 76 -10.40 -2.79 -1.33
N PHE A 77 -10.49 -2.89 -2.66
CA PHE A 77 -11.74 -2.66 -3.38
C PHE A 77 -12.82 -3.70 -3.01
N LEU A 78 -12.44 -4.98 -2.97
CA LEU A 78 -13.32 -6.06 -2.54
C LEU A 78 -13.79 -5.87 -1.10
N LEU A 79 -12.88 -5.51 -0.18
CA LEU A 79 -13.23 -5.21 1.21
C LEU A 79 -14.22 -4.04 1.30
N GLY A 80 -14.00 -2.97 0.53
CA GLY A 80 -14.92 -1.83 0.45
C GLY A 80 -16.32 -2.25 0.02
N LEU A 81 -16.45 -3.04 -1.04
CA LEU A 81 -17.75 -3.51 -1.54
C LEU A 81 -18.47 -4.44 -0.56
N VAL A 82 -17.76 -5.40 0.03
CA VAL A 82 -18.37 -6.38 0.95
C VAL A 82 -18.80 -5.73 2.26
N TYR A 83 -17.96 -4.85 2.82
CA TYR A 83 -18.26 -4.19 4.10
C TYR A 83 -19.09 -2.92 3.97
N ALA A 84 -19.32 -2.39 2.75
CA ALA A 84 -20.23 -1.25 2.55
C ALA A 84 -21.62 -1.49 3.15
N VAL A 85 -22.15 -2.71 2.98
CA VAL A 85 -23.48 -3.09 3.49
C VAL A 85 -23.42 -3.58 4.94
N VAL A 86 -22.33 -4.23 5.34
CA VAL A 86 -22.23 -4.92 6.64
C VAL A 86 -21.71 -4.02 7.75
N SER A 87 -20.72 -3.18 7.47
CA SER A 87 -20.09 -2.28 8.44
C SER A 87 -19.64 -1.00 7.75
N PRO A 88 -20.55 -0.01 7.59
CA PRO A 88 -20.28 1.22 6.84
C PRO A 88 -19.10 2.04 7.40
N ILE A 89 -18.74 1.82 8.67
CA ILE A 89 -17.64 2.52 9.33
C ILE A 89 -16.27 2.20 8.71
N LEU A 90 -16.12 1.09 7.97
CA LEU A 90 -14.89 0.75 7.26
C LEU A 90 -14.68 1.61 6.00
N LEU A 91 -15.77 2.07 5.37
CA LEU A 91 -15.71 2.86 4.12
C LEU A 91 -14.83 4.11 4.19
N PRO A 92 -14.92 5.00 5.21
CA PRO A 92 -14.06 6.17 5.27
C PRO A 92 -12.57 5.79 5.26
N PHE A 93 -12.18 4.67 5.90
CA PHE A 93 -10.78 4.24 5.92
C PHE A 93 -10.28 3.80 4.54
N VAL A 94 -11.12 3.09 3.79
CA VAL A 94 -10.83 2.64 2.43
C VAL A 94 -10.82 3.82 1.45
N ILE A 95 -11.72 4.79 1.61
CA ILE A 95 -11.72 6.01 0.78
C ILE A 95 -10.44 6.81 1.00
N ILE A 96 -10.02 7.00 2.26
CA ILE A 96 -8.74 7.66 2.58
C ILE A 96 -7.58 6.88 1.97
N PHE A 97 -7.57 5.55 2.06
CA PHE A 97 -6.56 4.71 1.42
C PHE A 97 -6.47 4.97 -0.09
N PHE A 98 -7.59 4.96 -0.81
CA PHE A 98 -7.59 5.23 -2.25
C PHE A 98 -7.21 6.68 -2.58
N GLY A 99 -7.62 7.66 -1.77
CA GLY A 99 -7.26 9.06 -1.95
C GLY A 99 -5.75 9.29 -1.78
N LEU A 100 -5.14 8.73 -0.73
CA LEU A 100 -3.69 8.78 -0.52
C LEU A 100 -2.95 8.04 -1.62
N GLY A 101 -3.43 6.85 -2.01
CA GLY A 101 -2.83 6.06 -3.08
C GLY A 101 -2.83 6.83 -4.40
N PHE A 102 -3.96 7.45 -4.76
CA PHE A 102 -4.05 8.29 -5.95
C PHE A 102 -3.04 9.45 -5.92
N LEU A 103 -2.93 10.16 -4.80
CA LEU A 103 -1.98 11.26 -4.66
C LEU A 103 -0.53 10.81 -4.83
N VAL A 104 -0.15 9.71 -4.18
CA VAL A 104 1.22 9.17 -4.21
C VAL A 104 1.57 8.66 -5.60
N TYR A 105 0.75 7.77 -6.18
CA TYR A 105 1.03 7.23 -7.52
C TYR A 105 0.91 8.26 -8.63
N ARG A 106 0.22 9.38 -8.41
CA ARG A 106 0.20 10.51 -9.35
C ARG A 106 1.47 11.35 -9.27
N HIS A 107 2.07 11.45 -8.09
CA HIS A 107 3.31 12.19 -7.86
C HIS A 107 4.55 11.42 -8.31
N GLN A 108 4.53 10.10 -8.15
CA GLN A 108 5.58 9.18 -8.61
C GLN A 108 5.59 8.97 -10.12
#